data_AF-M2ZZ76-F1
#
_entry.id   AF-M2ZZ76-F1
#
_cell.length_a   1.000
_cell.length_b   1.000
_cell.length_c   1.000
_cell.angle_alpha   90.00
_cell.angle_beta   90.00
_cell.angle_gamma   90.00
#
_symmetry.space_group_name_H-M   'P 1'
#
loop_
_entity.id
_entity.type
_entity.pdbx_description
1 polymer ?
#
loop_
_entity_poly.entity_id
_entity_poly.type
_entity_poly.pdbx_seq_one_letter_code
_entity_poly.pdbx_strand_id
1 'polypeptide(L)'
;MSGVDRSLHDYTFLPYAASPTRYSADTADFGDAVDDAWKELGIYYRLMLLPAQYADAYNVSAEKHWLVTPENNRKAPYPAFPVQMEAFHYLHCVNFLRQGLYYNYDFYRSNPTYFFTKGTEKEIRDHLGHCVDALRQLIMCWSDTDVLPILLPDDPTGHPLFNDFARVKQCRNFESLRIWAEKSQWKGSPSIAPHHPGS
;
A
#
# COMPACT_ATOMS: atom_id res chain seq x y z
N MET A 1 15.94 -16.19 0.52
CA MET A 1 16.21 -14.79 0.93
C MET A 1 17.36 -14.73 1.95
N SER A 2 18.48 -15.41 1.70
CA SER A 2 19.68 -15.21 2.52
C SER A 2 20.24 -13.82 2.21
N GLY A 3 20.11 -12.89 3.15
CA GLY A 3 20.60 -11.50 2.98
C GLY A 3 19.60 -10.41 3.38
N VAL A 4 18.33 -10.74 3.63
CA VAL A 4 17.38 -9.82 4.24
C VAL A 4 17.41 -10.02 5.75
N ASP A 5 17.84 -8.99 6.50
CA ASP A 5 17.70 -8.98 7.95
C ASP A 5 16.21 -8.94 8.30
N ARG A 6 15.78 -9.91 9.12
CA ARG A 6 14.38 -10.05 9.56
C ARG A 6 14.22 -9.68 11.04
N SER A 7 15.29 -9.21 11.68
CA SER A 7 15.22 -8.71 13.05
C SER A 7 14.43 -7.41 13.13
N LEU A 8 13.85 -7.15 14.30
CA LEU A 8 13.18 -5.88 14.55
C LEU A 8 14.22 -4.79 14.76
N HIS A 9 14.07 -3.68 14.07
CA HIS A 9 14.90 -2.49 14.23
C HIS A 9 14.06 -1.36 14.83
N ASP A 10 14.65 -0.63 15.76
CA ASP A 10 14.05 0.61 16.26
C ASP A 10 14.23 1.72 15.22
N TYR A 11 13.11 2.32 14.82
CA TYR A 11 13.10 3.46 13.92
C TYR A 11 12.11 4.50 14.45
N THR A 12 12.57 5.74 14.59
CA THR A 12 11.72 6.86 15.00
C THR A 12 11.42 7.71 13.78
N PHE A 13 10.16 7.72 13.36
CA PHE A 13 9.68 8.63 12.32
C PHE A 13 9.58 10.07 12.86
N LEU A 14 9.54 11.04 11.96
CA LEU A 14 9.35 12.43 12.34
C LEU A 14 8.06 12.59 13.15
N PRO A 15 8.04 13.45 14.19
CA PRO A 15 6.82 13.72 14.95
C PRO A 15 5.74 14.30 14.03
N TYR A 16 4.48 14.32 14.49
CA TYR A 16 3.42 15.03 13.77
C TYR A 16 3.84 16.48 13.53
N ALA A 17 4.27 16.76 12.31
CA ALA A 17 4.57 18.10 11.86
C ALA A 17 3.29 18.65 11.26
N ALA A 18 2.83 19.81 11.73
CA ALA A 18 1.79 20.58 11.04
C ALA A 18 2.26 21.10 9.65
N SER A 19 3.43 20.64 9.18
CA SER A 19 4.04 20.95 7.90
C SER A 19 4.29 19.64 7.15
N PRO A 20 4.04 19.60 5.83
CA PRO A 20 4.18 18.38 5.06
C PRO A 20 5.64 17.90 4.99
N THR A 21 5.83 16.58 4.94
CA THR A 21 7.14 15.96 4.73
C THR A 21 7.50 16.03 3.24
N ARG A 22 8.75 15.67 2.88
CA ARG A 22 9.13 15.51 1.46
C ARG A 22 8.25 14.50 0.69
N TYR A 23 7.48 13.65 1.38
CA TYR A 23 6.56 12.67 0.78
C TYR A 23 5.11 13.15 0.71
N SER A 24 4.75 14.19 1.46
CA SER A 24 3.38 14.72 1.54
C SER A 24 3.26 16.20 1.20
N ALA A 25 4.35 16.84 0.74
CA ALA A 25 4.35 18.23 0.32
C ALA A 25 3.52 18.47 -0.94
N ASP A 26 3.02 19.69 -1.06
CA ASP A 26 2.26 20.12 -2.24
C ASP A 26 3.21 20.16 -3.45
N THR A 27 2.81 19.53 -4.55
CA THR A 27 3.59 19.53 -5.79
C THR A 27 3.60 20.91 -6.44
N ALA A 28 2.67 21.82 -6.08
CA ALA A 28 2.76 23.22 -6.48
C ALA A 28 4.00 23.92 -5.89
N ASP A 29 4.45 23.50 -4.70
CA ASP A 29 5.59 24.10 -3.99
C ASP A 29 6.91 23.39 -4.30
N PHE A 30 6.88 22.07 -4.52
CA PHE A 30 8.09 21.23 -4.61
C PHE A 30 8.22 20.44 -5.92
N GLY A 31 7.22 20.47 -6.79
CA GLY A 31 7.24 19.80 -8.10
C GLY A 31 7.62 18.33 -8.04
N ASP A 32 8.52 17.93 -8.94
CA ASP A 32 8.98 16.56 -9.13
C ASP A 32 9.72 15.98 -7.92
N ALA A 33 10.22 16.82 -7.00
CA ALA A 33 10.96 16.35 -5.83
C ALA A 33 10.12 15.45 -4.92
N VAL A 34 8.80 15.66 -4.90
CA VAL A 34 7.87 14.77 -4.17
C VAL A 34 7.82 13.41 -4.85
N ASP A 35 7.63 13.37 -6.17
CA ASP A 35 7.59 12.12 -6.92
C ASP A 35 8.92 11.37 -6.88
N ASP A 36 10.05 12.08 -6.92
CA ASP A 36 11.38 11.50 -6.78
C ASP A 36 11.59 10.88 -5.39
N ALA A 37 11.10 11.54 -4.33
CA ALA A 37 11.11 10.97 -2.99
C ALA A 37 10.32 9.64 -2.91
N TRP A 38 9.19 9.55 -3.61
CA TRP A 38 8.43 8.30 -3.70
C TRP A 38 9.16 7.23 -4.53
N LYS A 39 9.79 7.61 -5.66
CA LYS A 39 10.61 6.71 -6.48
C LYS A 39 11.77 6.09 -5.68
N GLU A 40 12.42 6.88 -4.82
CA GLU A 40 13.51 6.44 -3.94
C GLU A 40 13.08 5.31 -2.98
N LEU A 41 11.79 5.23 -2.62
CA LEU A 41 11.25 4.16 -1.79
C LEU A 41 11.06 2.83 -2.54
N GLY A 42 11.31 2.80 -3.85
CA GLY A 42 11.24 1.59 -4.66
C GLY A 42 9.87 1.27 -5.25
N ILE A 43 8.94 2.23 -5.28
CA ILE A 43 7.55 2.01 -5.75
C ILE A 43 7.42 1.65 -7.24
N TYR A 44 8.51 1.76 -8.01
CA TYR A 44 8.58 1.38 -9.43
C TYR A 44 9.68 0.34 -9.69
N TYR A 45 10.09 -0.41 -8.66
CA TYR A 45 10.98 -1.54 -8.87
C TYR A 45 10.36 -2.57 -9.80
N ARG A 46 11.22 -3.18 -10.63
CA ARG A 46 10.81 -4.22 -11.56
C ARG A 46 10.42 -5.49 -10.80
N LEU A 47 9.66 -6.35 -11.48
CA LEU A 47 9.41 -7.71 -11.02
C LEU A 47 10.73 -8.42 -10.72
N MET A 48 10.76 -9.08 -9.57
CA MET A 48 11.83 -9.99 -9.18
C MET A 48 11.50 -11.40 -9.64
N LEU A 49 12.52 -12.25 -9.71
CA LEU A 49 12.36 -13.67 -10.00
C LEU A 49 12.50 -14.46 -8.70
N LEU A 50 11.40 -15.07 -8.24
CA LEU A 50 11.41 -16.08 -7.18
C LEU A 50 11.81 -17.42 -7.81
N PRO A 51 13.00 -17.98 -7.52
CA PRO A 51 13.39 -19.28 -8.05
C PRO A 51 12.36 -20.35 -7.69
N ALA A 52 12.00 -21.22 -8.64
CA ALA A 52 10.92 -22.19 -8.46
C ALA A 52 11.11 -23.12 -7.23
N GLN A 53 12.36 -23.39 -6.85
CA GLN A 53 12.69 -24.17 -5.65
C GLN A 53 12.23 -23.55 -4.32
N TYR A 54 11.85 -22.26 -4.30
CA TYR A 54 11.34 -21.58 -3.11
C TYR A 54 9.82 -21.35 -3.15
N ALA A 55 9.12 -21.83 -4.19
CA ALA A 55 7.72 -21.50 -4.41
C ALA A 55 6.81 -21.92 -3.26
N ASP A 56 7.03 -23.10 -2.69
CA ASP A 56 6.23 -23.64 -1.57
C ASP A 56 6.29 -22.74 -0.33
N ALA A 57 7.46 -22.16 -0.04
CA ALA A 57 7.65 -21.28 1.12
C ALA A 57 6.80 -20.00 1.05
N TYR A 58 6.34 -19.63 -0.15
CA TYR A 58 5.49 -18.47 -0.39
C TYR A 58 4.10 -18.86 -0.90
N ASN A 59 3.72 -20.14 -0.87
CA ASN A 59 2.46 -20.65 -1.41
C ASN A 59 2.26 -20.29 -2.90
N VAL A 60 3.33 -20.38 -3.70
CA VAL A 60 3.32 -20.12 -5.15
C VAL A 60 3.38 -21.46 -5.89
N SER A 61 2.66 -21.57 -7.00
CA SER A 61 2.58 -22.79 -7.82
C SER A 61 2.38 -22.46 -9.30
N ALA A 62 2.86 -23.34 -10.18
CA ALA A 62 2.71 -23.22 -11.64
C ALA A 62 1.28 -23.46 -12.14
N GLU A 63 0.43 -24.07 -11.31
CA GLU A 63 -1.00 -24.25 -11.62
C GLU A 63 -1.78 -22.93 -11.59
N LYS A 64 -1.35 -21.98 -10.74
CA LYS A 64 -2.04 -20.71 -10.52
C LYS A 64 -1.22 -19.50 -10.98
N HIS A 65 0.10 -19.58 -10.97
CA HIS A 65 0.98 -18.44 -11.17
C HIS A 65 1.88 -18.61 -12.38
N TRP A 66 2.29 -17.48 -12.94
CA TRP A 66 3.11 -17.44 -14.13
C TRP A 66 4.53 -17.98 -13.86
N LEU A 67 4.83 -19.17 -14.37
CA LEU A 67 6.16 -19.74 -14.38
C LEU A 67 6.92 -19.34 -15.66
N VAL A 68 8.05 -18.64 -15.50
CA VAL A 68 8.98 -18.38 -16.58
C VAL A 68 10.16 -19.34 -16.51
N THR A 69 10.58 -19.86 -17.66
CA THR A 69 11.74 -20.76 -17.80
C THR A 69 12.58 -20.32 -19.00
N PRO A 70 13.86 -20.72 -19.08
CA PRO A 70 14.69 -20.41 -20.25
C PRO A 70 14.09 -20.89 -21.58
N GLU A 71 13.28 -21.96 -21.54
CA GLU A 71 12.59 -22.54 -22.70
C GLU A 71 11.42 -21.67 -23.19
N ASN A 72 10.60 -21.14 -22.27
CA ASN A 72 9.41 -20.37 -22.61
C ASN A 72 9.66 -18.85 -22.65
N ASN A 73 10.75 -18.38 -22.05
CA ASN A 73 11.14 -16.99 -22.00
C ASN A 73 12.67 -16.87 -21.99
N ARG A 74 13.27 -16.53 -23.14
CA ARG A 74 14.73 -16.41 -23.30
C ARG A 74 15.40 -15.39 -22.38
N LYS A 75 14.62 -14.49 -21.75
CA LYS A 75 15.13 -13.52 -20.76
C LYS A 75 15.12 -14.09 -19.34
N ALA A 76 14.50 -15.23 -19.10
CA ALA A 76 14.54 -15.93 -17.82
C ALA A 76 15.88 -16.70 -17.69
N PRO A 77 16.71 -16.40 -16.69
CA PRO A 77 17.98 -17.08 -16.49
C PRO A 77 17.82 -18.51 -15.92
N TYR A 78 16.68 -18.81 -15.31
CA TYR A 78 16.32 -20.10 -14.70
C TYR A 78 14.80 -20.18 -14.46
N PRO A 79 14.24 -21.36 -14.18
CA PRO A 79 12.82 -21.51 -13.81
C PRO A 79 12.46 -20.68 -12.55
N ALA A 80 11.54 -19.74 -12.70
CA ALA A 80 11.16 -18.81 -11.65
C ALA A 80 9.76 -18.23 -11.84
N PHE A 81 9.20 -17.70 -10.75
CA PHE A 81 7.97 -16.94 -10.75
C PHE A 81 8.27 -15.44 -10.70
N PRO A 82 7.77 -14.61 -11.64
CA PRO A 82 7.82 -13.17 -11.50
C PRO A 82 6.94 -12.71 -10.34
N VAL A 83 7.52 -11.95 -9.42
CA VAL A 83 6.86 -11.48 -8.19
C VAL A 83 7.27 -10.03 -7.86
N GLN A 84 6.44 -9.32 -7.11
CA GLN A 84 6.82 -8.09 -6.38
C GLN A 84 6.94 -8.40 -4.89
N MET A 85 7.66 -7.58 -4.12
CA MET A 85 7.50 -7.60 -2.66
C MET A 85 6.23 -6.85 -2.30
N GLU A 86 5.46 -7.37 -1.35
CA GLU A 86 4.21 -6.74 -0.95
C GLU A 86 4.41 -5.33 -0.38
N ALA A 87 5.46 -5.10 0.41
CA ALA A 87 5.77 -3.77 0.95
C ALA A 87 5.86 -2.68 -0.14
N PHE A 88 6.56 -2.96 -1.25
CA PHE A 88 6.70 -2.00 -2.35
C PHE A 88 5.40 -1.83 -3.13
N HIS A 89 4.61 -2.89 -3.26
CA HIS A 89 3.29 -2.80 -3.88
C HIS A 89 2.34 -1.93 -3.03
N TYR A 90 2.34 -2.07 -1.71
CA TYR A 90 1.56 -1.20 -0.83
C TYR A 90 1.98 0.26 -0.91
N LEU A 91 3.29 0.54 -0.97
CA LEU A 91 3.79 1.91 -1.16
C LEU A 91 3.35 2.48 -2.52
N HIS A 92 3.40 1.67 -3.59
CA HIS A 92 2.87 2.06 -4.90
C HIS A 92 1.38 2.39 -4.83
N CYS A 93 0.56 1.55 -4.18
CA CYS A 93 -0.88 1.79 -4.02
C CYS A 93 -1.18 3.08 -3.24
N VAL A 94 -0.47 3.34 -2.14
CA VAL A 94 -0.65 4.58 -1.37
C VAL A 94 -0.24 5.80 -2.20
N ASN A 95 0.85 5.73 -2.98
CA ASN A 95 1.21 6.80 -3.90
C ASN A 95 0.15 7.03 -4.99
N PHE A 96 -0.44 5.96 -5.51
CA PHE A 96 -1.50 6.06 -6.51
C PHE A 96 -2.77 6.73 -5.93
N LEU A 97 -3.13 6.40 -4.68
CA LEU A 97 -4.20 7.09 -3.95
C LEU A 97 -3.88 8.58 -3.74
N ARG A 98 -2.64 8.92 -3.39
CA ARG A 98 -2.17 10.31 -3.28
C ARG A 98 -2.39 11.08 -4.59
N GLN A 99 -2.12 10.45 -5.74
CA GLN A 99 -2.26 11.08 -7.06
C GLN A 99 -3.72 11.11 -7.57
N GLY A 100 -4.58 10.18 -7.15
CA GLY A 100 -5.79 9.84 -7.89
C GLY A 100 -7.16 10.21 -7.29
N LEU A 101 -7.27 10.61 -6.02
CA LEU A 101 -8.58 10.71 -5.33
C LEU A 101 -9.51 11.88 -5.74
N TYR A 102 -9.19 12.64 -6.80
CA TYR A 102 -9.93 13.84 -7.19
C TYR A 102 -11.39 13.57 -7.62
N TYR A 103 -11.74 12.37 -8.10
CA TYR A 103 -13.05 12.05 -8.66
C TYR A 103 -14.19 11.91 -7.63
N ASN A 104 -13.87 11.73 -6.35
CA ASN A 104 -14.85 11.68 -5.26
C ASN A 104 -15.05 13.04 -4.56
N TYR A 105 -14.23 14.02 -4.92
CA TYR A 105 -14.08 15.26 -4.19
C TYR A 105 -15.37 16.09 -4.14
N ASP A 106 -16.02 16.28 -5.29
CA ASP A 106 -17.23 17.10 -5.37
C ASP A 106 -18.40 16.49 -4.60
N PHE A 107 -18.55 15.16 -4.63
CA PHE A 107 -19.60 14.45 -3.89
C PHE A 107 -19.44 14.63 -2.38
N TYR A 108 -18.25 14.40 -1.81
CA TYR A 108 -18.03 14.55 -0.37
C TYR A 108 -18.03 16.01 0.09
N ARG A 109 -17.71 16.96 -0.79
CA ARG A 109 -17.91 18.41 -0.55
C ARG A 109 -19.38 18.84 -0.59
N SER A 110 -20.23 18.11 -1.29
CA SER A 110 -21.66 18.47 -1.40
C SER A 110 -22.47 18.14 -0.14
N ASN A 111 -21.95 17.32 0.78
CA ASN A 111 -22.70 16.84 1.94
C ASN A 111 -22.20 17.47 3.27
N PRO A 112 -22.98 18.38 3.89
CA PRO A 112 -22.55 19.23 5.01
C PRO A 112 -22.23 18.49 6.32
N THR A 113 -22.45 17.18 6.36
CA THR A 113 -22.21 16.34 7.53
C THR A 113 -20.78 15.79 7.58
N TYR A 114 -20.05 15.79 6.45
CA TYR A 114 -18.67 15.32 6.42
C TYR A 114 -17.68 16.44 6.75
N PHE A 115 -16.55 16.07 7.37
CA PHE A 115 -15.44 16.99 7.65
C PHE A 115 -14.97 17.75 6.39
N PHE A 116 -15.04 17.11 5.21
CA PHE A 116 -14.76 17.68 3.89
C PHE A 116 -15.53 18.95 3.54
N THR A 117 -16.64 19.23 4.24
CA THR A 117 -17.48 20.42 4.01
C THR A 117 -17.26 21.56 4.99
N LYS A 118 -16.63 21.26 6.13
CA LYS A 118 -16.41 22.23 7.22
C LYS A 118 -14.97 22.72 7.29
N GLY A 119 -14.02 21.96 6.76
CA GLY A 119 -12.61 22.34 6.68
C GLY A 119 -12.30 23.24 5.48
N THR A 120 -11.34 24.14 5.64
CA THR A 120 -10.71 24.88 4.55
C THR A 120 -9.98 23.92 3.59
N GLU A 121 -9.72 24.38 2.37
CA GLU A 121 -8.96 23.58 1.40
C GLU A 121 -7.56 23.21 1.91
N LYS A 122 -6.91 24.12 2.63
CA LYS A 122 -5.62 23.87 3.27
C LYS A 122 -5.73 22.74 4.32
N GLU A 123 -6.72 22.79 5.21
CA GLU A 123 -6.90 21.76 6.23
C GLU A 123 -7.17 20.39 5.63
N ILE A 124 -7.95 20.32 4.55
CA ILE A 124 -8.21 19.05 3.85
C ILE A 124 -6.93 18.52 3.19
N ARG A 125 -6.15 19.37 2.53
CA ARG A 125 -4.87 19.00 1.92
C ARG A 125 -3.88 18.50 2.96
N ASP A 126 -3.70 19.24 4.06
CA ASP A 126 -2.84 18.85 5.18
C ASP A 126 -3.32 17.53 5.81
N HIS A 127 -4.64 17.33 5.90
CA HIS A 127 -5.20 16.10 6.46
C HIS A 127 -4.88 14.88 5.58
N LEU A 128 -5.16 14.99 4.28
CA LEU A 128 -4.87 13.93 3.32
C LEU A 128 -3.36 13.65 3.21
N GLY A 129 -2.54 14.70 3.19
CA GLY A 129 -1.09 14.59 3.11
C GLY A 129 -0.49 13.82 4.28
N HIS A 130 -0.91 14.11 5.52
CA HIS A 130 -0.40 13.36 6.65
C HIS A 130 -0.98 11.94 6.74
N CYS A 131 -2.22 11.69 6.29
CA CYS A 131 -2.77 10.33 6.19
C CYS A 131 -1.93 9.46 5.25
N VAL A 132 -1.57 10.00 4.08
CA VAL A 132 -0.68 9.35 3.13
C VAL A 132 0.68 9.07 3.76
N ASP A 133 1.26 10.05 4.47
CA ASP A 133 2.56 9.86 5.12
C ASP A 133 2.49 8.83 6.26
N ALA A 134 1.44 8.83 7.08
CA ALA A 134 1.24 7.87 8.16
C ALA A 134 1.12 6.43 7.62
N LEU A 135 0.39 6.22 6.51
CA LEU A 135 0.32 4.92 5.86
C LEU A 135 1.67 4.49 5.28
N ARG A 136 2.42 5.41 4.65
CA ARG A 136 3.79 5.15 4.18
C ARG A 136 4.69 4.71 5.34
N GLN A 137 4.64 5.41 6.47
CA GLN A 137 5.40 5.05 7.67
C GLN A 137 5.02 3.67 8.21
N LEU A 138 3.71 3.35 8.29
CA LEU A 138 3.23 2.04 8.71
C LEU A 138 3.77 0.93 7.81
N ILE A 139 3.70 1.12 6.48
CA ILE A 139 4.20 0.15 5.51
C ILE A 139 5.71 -0.05 5.65
N MET A 140 6.49 1.02 5.84
CA MET A 140 7.94 0.92 6.07
C MET A 140 8.28 0.27 7.42
N CYS A 141 7.48 0.52 8.45
CA CYS A 141 7.69 -0.04 9.79
C CYS A 141 7.44 -1.55 9.81
N TRP A 142 6.37 -2.00 9.15
CA TRP A 142 6.04 -3.42 9.08
C TRP A 142 6.79 -4.15 7.97
N SER A 143 7.14 -3.44 6.88
CA SER A 143 7.86 -3.91 5.70
C SER A 143 7.55 -5.36 5.35
N ASP A 144 6.34 -5.61 4.85
CA ASP A 144 5.90 -6.96 4.51
C ASP A 144 6.87 -7.64 3.54
N THR A 145 7.45 -8.75 4.00
CA THR A 145 8.44 -9.54 3.26
C THR A 145 7.84 -10.68 2.44
N ASP A 146 6.52 -10.78 2.38
CA ASP A 146 5.84 -11.70 1.48
C ASP A 146 5.95 -11.23 0.01
N VAL A 147 5.66 -12.14 -0.91
CA VAL A 147 5.71 -11.90 -2.34
C VAL A 147 4.29 -11.81 -2.92
N LEU A 148 4.13 -10.90 -3.87
CA LEU A 148 2.94 -10.74 -4.67
C LEU A 148 3.19 -11.35 -6.06
N PRO A 149 2.75 -12.60 -6.31
CA PRO A 149 2.98 -13.26 -7.58
C PRO A 149 1.99 -12.83 -8.65
N ILE A 150 2.40 -13.03 -9.89
CA ILE A 150 1.58 -12.80 -11.07
C ILE A 150 0.76 -14.05 -11.39
N LEU A 151 -0.55 -13.88 -11.60
CA LEU A 151 -1.45 -14.96 -12.01
C LEU A 151 -1.06 -15.50 -13.40
N LEU A 152 -1.29 -16.79 -13.62
CA LEU A 152 -1.20 -17.37 -14.96
C LEU A 152 -2.25 -16.68 -15.86
N PRO A 153 -1.91 -16.27 -17.09
CA PRO A 153 -2.88 -15.66 -18.00
C PRO A 153 -3.83 -16.72 -18.55
N ASP A 154 -5.11 -16.37 -18.69
CA ASP A 154 -6.12 -17.23 -19.33
C ASP A 154 -5.84 -17.43 -20.84
N ASP A 155 -5.14 -16.47 -21.47
CA ASP A 155 -4.71 -16.51 -22.87
C ASP A 155 -3.18 -16.61 -22.97
N PRO A 156 -2.61 -17.65 -23.61
CA PRO A 156 -1.17 -17.82 -23.82
C PRO A 156 -0.47 -16.69 -24.59
N THR A 157 -1.22 -15.88 -25.34
CA THR A 157 -0.70 -14.72 -26.08
C THR A 157 -0.71 -13.44 -25.26
N GLY A 158 -1.43 -13.43 -24.12
CA GLY A 158 -1.50 -12.33 -23.19
C GLY A 158 -0.28 -12.28 -22.27
N HIS A 159 0.24 -11.08 -22.03
CA HIS A 159 1.12 -10.87 -20.88
C HIS A 159 0.29 -10.93 -19.61
N PRO A 160 0.62 -11.78 -18.62
CA PRO A 160 -0.09 -11.77 -17.37
C PRO A 160 0.28 -10.51 -16.58
N LEU A 161 -0.73 -9.71 -16.25
CA LEU A 161 -0.57 -8.42 -15.58
C LEU A 161 -1.32 -8.35 -14.25
N PHE A 162 -2.00 -9.43 -13.85
CA PHE A 162 -2.79 -9.44 -12.63
C PHE A 162 -2.00 -10.02 -11.47
N ASN A 163 -1.80 -9.20 -10.44
CA ASN A 163 -1.28 -9.64 -9.16
C ASN A 163 -2.33 -10.53 -8.45
N ASP A 164 -1.88 -11.62 -7.84
CA ASP A 164 -2.73 -12.45 -6.99
C ASP A 164 -2.85 -11.84 -5.59
N PHE A 165 -3.91 -11.07 -5.33
CA PHE A 165 -4.16 -10.55 -3.98
C PHE A 165 -4.80 -11.57 -3.03
N ALA A 166 -5.34 -12.66 -3.55
CA ALA A 166 -6.01 -13.71 -2.77
C ALA A 166 -5.00 -14.69 -2.17
N ARG A 167 -4.12 -14.15 -1.33
CA ARG A 167 -3.02 -14.87 -0.65
C ARG A 167 -3.42 -15.25 0.77
N VAL A 168 -2.86 -16.37 1.25
CA VAL A 168 -2.93 -16.71 2.67
C VAL A 168 -1.92 -15.83 3.41
N LYS A 169 -2.38 -15.08 4.40
CA LYS A 169 -1.53 -14.18 5.20
C LYS A 169 -1.67 -14.47 6.68
N GLN A 170 -0.57 -14.31 7.42
CA GLN A 170 -0.59 -14.37 8.88
C GLN A 170 -0.86 -12.97 9.44
N CYS A 171 -2.13 -12.68 9.69
CA CYS A 171 -2.56 -11.38 10.19
C CYS A 171 -2.75 -11.38 11.71
N ARG A 172 -2.62 -10.21 12.32
CA ARG A 172 -3.16 -9.97 13.67
C ARG A 172 -4.67 -10.19 13.67
N ASN A 173 -5.25 -10.64 14.78
CA ASN A 173 -6.69 -10.84 14.91
C ASN A 173 -7.42 -9.49 14.89
N PHE A 174 -7.84 -9.06 13.69
CA PHE A 174 -8.51 -7.79 13.47
C PHE A 174 -9.83 -7.70 14.23
N GLU A 175 -10.61 -8.77 14.28
CA GLU A 175 -11.92 -8.76 14.95
C GLU A 175 -11.78 -8.57 16.45
N SER A 176 -10.81 -9.25 17.07
CA SER A 176 -10.51 -9.07 18.49
C SER A 176 -10.08 -7.63 18.80
N LEU A 177 -9.24 -7.03 17.94
CA LEU A 177 -8.82 -5.63 18.09
C LEU A 177 -10.02 -4.67 17.93
N ARG A 178 -10.85 -4.89 16.90
CA ARG A 178 -12.04 -4.08 16.61
C ARG A 178 -13.01 -4.05 17.78
N ILE A 179 -13.35 -5.22 18.32
CA ILE A 179 -14.25 -5.36 19.48
C ILE A 179 -13.68 -4.66 20.72
N TRP A 180 -12.38 -4.84 20.98
CA TRP A 180 -11.73 -4.18 22.11
C TRP A 180 -11.75 -2.65 21.97
N ALA A 181 -11.45 -2.14 20.78
CA ALA A 181 -11.45 -0.70 20.49
C ALA A 181 -12.85 -0.09 20.63
N GLU A 182 -13.89 -0.78 20.16
CA GLU A 182 -15.30 -0.40 20.29
C GLU A 182 -15.73 -0.26 21.76
N LYS A 183 -15.30 -1.18 22.63
CA LYS A 183 -15.61 -1.14 24.08
C LYS A 183 -14.81 -0.11 24.86
N SER A 184 -13.66 0.29 24.32
CA SER A 184 -12.70 1.19 25.00
C SER A 184 -12.91 2.67 24.64
N GLN A 185 -14.01 3.00 23.93
CA GLN A 185 -14.30 4.37 23.52
C GLN A 185 -14.54 5.28 24.74
N TRP A 186 -13.85 6.42 24.77
CA TRP A 186 -14.08 7.44 25.79
C TRP A 186 -15.37 8.20 25.47
N LYS A 187 -16.41 8.03 26.31
CA LYS A 187 -17.73 8.69 26.14
C LYS A 187 -17.68 10.22 26.13
N GLY A 188 -16.61 10.83 26.65
CA GLY A 188 -16.41 12.28 26.62
C GLY A 188 -15.76 12.80 25.34
N SER A 189 -15.34 11.91 24.43
CA SER A 189 -14.75 12.30 23.15
C SER A 189 -15.83 12.89 22.22
N PRO A 190 -15.53 13.96 21.47
CA PRO A 190 -16.40 14.43 20.41
C PRO A 190 -16.69 13.30 19.40
N SER A 191 -17.95 13.19 18.96
CA SER A 191 -18.28 12.30 17.84
C SER A 191 -17.70 12.88 16.55
N ILE A 192 -16.85 12.10 15.90
CA ILE A 192 -16.31 12.37 14.56
C ILE A 192 -17.17 11.76 13.45
N ALA A 193 -18.17 10.95 13.81
CA ALA A 193 -19.10 10.37 12.85
C ALA A 193 -20.14 11.42 12.40
N PRO A 194 -20.42 11.54 11.09
CA PRO A 194 -21.57 12.28 10.60
C PRO A 194 -22.84 11.73 11.25
N HIS A 195 -23.71 12.61 11.76
CA HIS A 195 -25.08 12.19 12.08
C HIS A 195 -25.81 11.90 10.77
N HIS A 196 -26.10 10.63 10.50
CA HIS A 196 -27.03 10.27 9.44
C HIS A 196 -28.44 10.62 9.91
N PRO A 197 -29.21 11.44 9.16
CA PRO A 197 -30.61 11.67 9.50
C PRO A 197 -31.38 10.36 9.39
N GLY A 198 -31.91 9.84 10.51
CA GLY A 198 -32.80 8.68 10.54
C GLY A 198 -32.23 7.38 11.14
N SER A 199 -31.06 7.41 11.77
CA SER A 199 -30.57 6.30 12.63
C SER A 199 -30.80 6.59 14.11
#